data_AF-A0A2V6HDT5-F1
#
_entry.id   AF-A0A2V6HDT5-F1
#
_cell.length_a   1.000
_cell.length_b   1.000
_cell.length_c   1.000
_cell.angle_alpha   90.00
_cell.angle_beta   90.00
_cell.angle_gamma   90.00
#
_symmetry.space_group_name_H-M   'P 1'
#
loop_
_entity.id
_entity.type
_entity.pdbx_description
1 polymer ?
#
loop_
_entity_poly.entity_id
_entity_poly.type
_entity_poly.pdbx_seq_one_letter_code
_entity_poly.pdbx_strand_id
1 'polypeptide(L)'
;MVAPLAVSVVPALKSGIPGLSGISALLVKCVSNGAANAFLTLRVGEVARRYCELTSHHSPEAIRRSATAAAVQHLGRIVRENGALVVRKIWASTGRTLIDSGVSKAEDIAGATRDLFGKISPWRMKEEEPVTRP
;
A
#
# COMPACT_ATOMS: atom_id res chain seq x y z
N MET A 1 -15.36 -2.25 17.44
CA MET A 1 -14.11 -2.90 17.00
C MET A 1 -13.62 -2.17 15.76
N VAL A 2 -12.50 -1.46 15.87
CA VAL A 2 -11.90 -0.65 14.79
C VAL A 2 -11.40 -1.58 13.70
N ALA A 3 -11.90 -1.38 12.48
CA ALA A 3 -11.65 -2.27 11.35
C ALA A 3 -10.14 -2.32 10.99
N PRO A 4 -9.62 -3.46 10.50
CA PRO A 4 -8.19 -3.66 10.18
C PRO A 4 -7.63 -2.76 9.07
N LEU A 5 -8.46 -1.90 8.48
CA LEU A 5 -8.05 -0.98 7.42
C LEU A 5 -7.39 0.28 7.96
N ALA A 6 -7.60 0.64 9.23
CA ALA A 6 -6.97 1.82 9.83
C ALA A 6 -5.47 1.59 10.12
N VAL A 7 -5.01 0.34 10.25
CA VAL A 7 -3.61 0.04 10.58
C VAL A 7 -2.73 -0.10 9.33
N SER A 8 -3.30 -0.44 8.16
CA SER A 8 -2.52 -0.65 6.93
C SER A 8 -2.23 0.61 6.12
N VAL A 9 -2.85 1.76 6.44
CA VAL A 9 -2.70 3.01 5.65
C VAL A 9 -1.95 4.11 6.40
N VAL A 10 -1.78 3.98 7.73
CA VAL A 10 -1.07 4.99 8.53
C VAL A 10 0.42 5.15 8.19
N PRO A 11 1.16 4.13 7.69
CA PRO A 11 2.54 4.39 7.28
C PRO A 11 2.67 5.30 6.05
N ALA A 12 1.66 5.36 5.17
CA ALA A 12 1.75 6.11 3.91
C ALA A 12 1.35 7.60 4.01
N LEU A 13 0.62 7.99 5.06
CA LEU A 13 0.19 9.39 5.24
C LEU A 13 1.23 10.25 5.96
N LYS A 14 2.23 9.66 6.63
CA LYS A 14 3.21 10.42 7.42
C LYS A 14 4.55 10.68 6.69
N SER A 15 4.83 10.01 5.58
CA SER A 15 5.99 10.33 4.72
C SER A 15 5.52 11.13 3.51
N GLY A 16 5.66 12.45 3.57
CA GLY A 16 5.30 13.38 2.50
C GLY A 16 6.15 13.18 1.23
N ILE A 17 5.79 12.19 0.41
CA ILE A 17 6.32 12.02 -0.95
C ILE A 17 5.28 12.57 -1.94
N PRO A 18 5.53 13.72 -2.58
CA PRO A 18 4.69 14.24 -3.65
C PRO A 18 4.58 13.19 -4.76
N GLY A 19 3.35 12.81 -5.15
CA GLY A 19 3.10 11.82 -6.20
C GLY A 19 2.42 10.51 -5.74
N LEU A 20 2.55 10.11 -4.47
CA LEU A 20 1.89 8.90 -3.93
C LEU A 20 0.45 9.11 -3.46
N SER A 21 0.06 10.36 -3.15
CA SER A 21 -1.28 10.70 -2.65
C SER A 21 -2.40 10.32 -3.64
N GLY A 22 -2.20 10.57 -4.94
CA GLY A 22 -3.18 10.24 -5.98
C GLY A 22 -3.41 8.73 -6.15
N ILE A 23 -2.36 7.92 -6.03
CA ILE A 23 -2.46 6.46 -6.16
C ILE A 23 -3.25 5.90 -4.97
N SER A 24 -3.00 6.38 -3.76
CA SER A 24 -3.74 5.95 -2.57
C SER A 24 -5.23 6.26 -2.65
N ALA A 25 -5.59 7.46 -3.12
CA ALA A 25 -6.99 7.88 -3.28
C ALA A 25 -7.72 7.05 -4.34
N LEU A 26 -7.05 6.76 -5.47
CA LEU A 26 -7.60 5.86 -6.50
C LEU A 26 -7.79 4.44 -5.97
N LEU A 27 -6.82 3.92 -5.21
CA LEU A 27 -6.87 2.57 -4.65
C LEU A 27 -8.03 2.43 -3.65
N VAL A 28 -8.19 3.41 -2.76
CA VAL A 28 -9.35 3.48 -1.86
C VAL A 28 -10.66 3.54 -2.65
N LYS A 29 -10.74 4.37 -3.70
CA LYS A 29 -11.95 4.50 -4.52
C LYS A 29 -12.29 3.20 -5.28
N CYS A 30 -11.30 2.54 -5.88
CA CYS A 30 -11.45 1.27 -6.57
C CYS A 30 -11.90 0.15 -5.62
N VAL A 31 -11.23 0.03 -4.47
CA VAL A 31 -11.60 -0.98 -3.45
C VAL A 31 -12.99 -0.71 -2.90
N SER A 32 -13.32 0.54 -2.59
CA SER A 32 -14.64 0.88 -2.03
C SER A 32 -15.77 0.63 -3.03
N ASN A 33 -15.62 1.09 -4.28
CA ASN A 33 -16.63 0.87 -5.32
C ASN A 33 -16.75 -0.63 -5.67
N GLY A 34 -15.63 -1.35 -5.77
CA GLY A 34 -15.63 -2.79 -6.00
C GLY A 34 -16.32 -3.55 -4.86
N ALA A 35 -16.03 -3.19 -3.61
CA ALA A 35 -16.65 -3.80 -2.44
C ALA A 35 -18.15 -3.50 -2.35
N ALA A 36 -18.58 -2.28 -2.69
CA ALA A 36 -20.00 -1.91 -2.71
C ALA A 36 -20.78 -2.72 -3.76
N ASN A 37 -20.24 -2.84 -4.98
CA ASN A 37 -20.85 -3.62 -6.05
C ASN A 37 -20.92 -5.11 -5.66
N ALA A 38 -19.82 -5.66 -5.15
CA ALA A 38 -19.77 -7.05 -4.69
C ALA A 38 -20.76 -7.29 -3.53
N PHE A 39 -20.87 -6.37 -2.58
CA PHE A 39 -21.82 -6.47 -1.48
C PHE A 39 -23.27 -6.60 -1.96
N LEU A 40 -23.68 -5.74 -2.90
CA LEU A 40 -25.04 -5.77 -3.45
C LEU A 40 -25.31 -7.10 -4.16
N THR A 41 -24.37 -7.58 -4.97
CA THR A 41 -24.48 -8.88 -5.65
C THR A 41 -24.58 -10.04 -4.65
N LEU A 42 -23.69 -10.07 -3.64
CA LEU A 42 -23.68 -11.11 -2.61
C LEU A 42 -24.96 -11.11 -1.79
N ARG A 43 -25.48 -9.92 -1.45
CA ARG A 43 -26.73 -9.79 -0.70
C ARG A 43 -27.92 -10.30 -1.49
N VAL A 44 -28.02 -9.97 -2.78
CA VAL A 44 -29.10 -10.50 -3.65
C VAL A 44 -28.98 -12.01 -3.79
N GLY A 45 -27.77 -12.54 -3.96
CA GLY A 45 -27.53 -13.98 -4.00
C GLY A 45 -27.93 -14.70 -2.71
N GLU A 46 -27.60 -14.13 -1.54
CA GLU A 46 -27.97 -14.66 -0.22
C GLU A 46 -29.48 -14.61 0.05
N VAL A 47 -30.18 -13.58 -0.45
CA VAL A 47 -31.65 -13.52 -0.40
C VAL A 47 -32.25 -14.60 -1.29
N ALA A 48 -31.77 -14.72 -2.54
CA ALA A 48 -32.26 -15.72 -3.48
C ALA A 48 -32.03 -17.15 -2.97
N ARG A 49 -30.84 -17.43 -2.44
CA ARG A 49 -30.50 -18.72 -1.83
C ARG A 49 -31.47 -19.08 -0.71
N ARG A 50 -31.67 -18.18 0.26
CA ARG A 50 -32.60 -18.43 1.37
C ARG A 50 -34.03 -18.57 0.87
N TYR A 51 -34.44 -17.79 -0.13
CA TYR A 51 -35.76 -17.92 -0.72
C TYR A 51 -36.00 -19.32 -1.30
N CYS A 52 -35.03 -19.87 -2.02
CA CYS A 52 -35.09 -21.23 -2.56
C CYS A 52 -35.06 -22.32 -1.48
N GLU A 53 -34.48 -22.05 -0.30
CA GLU A 53 -34.40 -22.98 0.83
C GLU A 53 -35.64 -22.93 1.76
N LEU A 54 -36.59 -22.01 1.54
CA LEU A 54 -37.77 -21.86 2.39
C LEU A 54 -38.72 -23.04 2.26
N THR A 55 -38.93 -23.75 3.37
CA THR A 55 -39.93 -24.81 3.52
C THR A 55 -41.18 -24.36 4.30
N SER A 56 -41.15 -23.17 4.89
CA SER A 56 -42.24 -22.60 5.68
C SER A 56 -42.28 -21.07 5.59
N HIS A 57 -43.39 -20.47 6.00
CA HIS A 57 -43.58 -19.02 5.94
C HIS A 57 -42.63 -18.30 6.91
N HIS A 58 -41.67 -17.54 6.36
CA HIS A 58 -40.76 -16.70 7.13
C HIS A 58 -41.06 -15.22 6.94
N SER A 59 -40.68 -14.39 7.93
CA SER A 59 -40.78 -12.95 7.77
C SER A 59 -39.76 -12.46 6.71
N PRO A 60 -40.18 -11.65 5.72
CA PRO A 60 -39.28 -11.09 4.72
C PRO A 60 -38.14 -10.26 5.33
N GLU A 61 -38.39 -9.66 6.50
CA GLU A 61 -37.41 -8.84 7.20
C GLU A 61 -36.28 -9.68 7.82
N ALA A 62 -36.60 -10.83 8.41
CA ALA A 62 -35.58 -11.74 8.96
C ALA A 62 -34.67 -12.29 7.86
N ILE A 63 -35.23 -12.62 6.69
CA ILE A 63 -34.46 -13.08 5.52
C ILE A 63 -33.51 -11.97 5.06
N ARG A 64 -33.99 -10.73 4.91
CA ARG A 64 -33.13 -9.61 4.48
C ARG A 64 -32.01 -9.31 5.48
N ARG A 65 -32.29 -9.34 6.79
CA ARG A 65 -31.28 -9.06 7.84
C ARG A 65 -30.21 -10.15 7.86
N SER A 66 -30.62 -11.42 7.83
CA SER A 66 -29.68 -12.55 7.80
C SER A 66 -28.87 -12.61 6.51
N ALA A 67 -29.48 -12.31 5.35
CA ALA A 67 -28.78 -12.21 4.07
C ALA A 67 -27.74 -11.09 4.05
N THR A 68 -28.08 -9.92 4.59
CA THR A 68 -27.10 -8.84 4.76
C THR A 68 -25.93 -9.28 5.63
N ALA A 69 -26.18 -9.95 6.76
CA ALA A 69 -25.12 -10.43 7.64
C ALA A 69 -24.19 -11.43 6.93
N ALA A 70 -24.75 -12.42 6.24
CA ALA A 70 -23.98 -13.40 5.48
C ALA A 70 -23.17 -12.75 4.34
N ALA A 71 -23.78 -11.83 3.59
CA ALA A 71 -23.11 -11.12 2.51
C ALA A 71 -21.93 -10.27 3.00
N VAL A 72 -22.04 -9.61 4.16
CA VAL A 72 -20.91 -8.88 4.78
C VAL A 72 -19.78 -9.84 5.16
N GLN A 73 -20.09 -11.01 5.72
CA GLN A 73 -19.06 -12.02 6.06
C GLN A 73 -18.32 -12.50 4.81
N HIS A 74 -19.05 -12.84 3.74
CA HIS A 74 -18.46 -13.24 2.46
C HIS A 74 -17.61 -12.13 1.84
N LEU A 75 -18.12 -10.89 1.85
CA LEU A 75 -17.38 -9.73 1.35
C LEU A 75 -16.08 -9.51 2.13
N GLY A 76 -16.14 -9.55 3.47
CA GLY A 76 -14.97 -9.36 4.32
C GLY A 76 -13.87 -10.38 4.03
N ARG A 77 -14.25 -11.64 3.80
CA ARG A 77 -13.32 -12.70 3.39
C ARG A 77 -12.69 -12.41 2.03
N ILE A 78 -13.49 -12.06 1.03
CA ILE A 78 -13.03 -11.72 -0.33
C ILE A 78 -12.04 -10.55 -0.28
N VAL A 79 -12.39 -9.46 0.40
CA VAL A 79 -11.52 -8.27 0.48
C VAL A 79 -10.23 -8.57 1.24
N ARG A 80 -10.28 -9.39 2.30
CA ARG A 80 -9.08 -9.77 3.05
C ARG A 80 -8.13 -10.65 2.22
N GLU A 81 -8.65 -11.68 1.58
CA GLU A 81 -7.86 -12.64 0.80
C GLU A 81 -7.28 -11.98 -0.47
N ASN A 82 -8.14 -11.33 -1.26
CA ASN A 82 -7.74 -10.69 -2.52
C ASN A 82 -6.98 -9.39 -2.27
N GLY A 83 -7.39 -8.58 -1.28
CA GLY A 83 -6.69 -7.36 -0.92
C GLY A 83 -5.25 -7.62 -0.48
N ALA A 84 -5.02 -8.69 0.32
CA ALA A 84 -3.67 -9.09 0.70
C ALA A 84 -2.81 -9.49 -0.53
N LEU A 85 -3.40 -10.15 -1.53
CA LEU A 85 -2.69 -10.47 -2.79
C LEU A 85 -2.34 -9.20 -3.57
N VAL A 86 -3.27 -8.25 -3.68
CA VAL A 86 -3.04 -6.98 -4.38
C VAL A 86 -1.93 -6.19 -3.70
N VAL A 87 -1.99 -6.02 -2.37
CA VAL A 87 -0.95 -5.32 -1.61
C VAL A 87 0.40 -6.01 -1.75
N ARG A 88 0.47 -7.34 -1.66
CA ARG A 88 1.71 -8.09 -1.88
C ARG A 88 2.30 -7.87 -3.27
N LYS A 89 1.47 -7.87 -4.32
CA LYS A 89 1.93 -7.63 -5.69
C LYS A 89 2.42 -6.19 -5.88
N ILE A 90 1.68 -5.21 -5.37
CA ILE A 90 2.10 -3.79 -5.42
C ILE A 90 3.41 -3.60 -4.67
N TRP A 91 3.58 -4.22 -3.50
CA TRP A 91 4.84 -4.16 -2.76
C TRP A 91 5.97 -4.83 -3.53
N ALA A 92 5.73 -6.00 -4.13
CA ALA A 92 6.74 -6.70 -4.92
C ALA A 92 7.16 -5.93 -6.18
N SER A 93 6.23 -5.24 -6.85
CA SER A 93 6.51 -4.45 -8.06
C SER A 93 7.10 -3.07 -7.73
N THR A 94 6.53 -2.37 -6.77
CA THR A 94 6.88 -0.98 -6.46
C THR A 94 8.01 -0.91 -5.45
N GLY A 95 8.02 -1.78 -4.44
CA GLY A 95 9.10 -1.83 -3.46
C GLY A 95 10.44 -2.19 -4.10
N ARG A 96 10.46 -3.12 -5.05
CA ARG A 96 11.68 -3.49 -5.78
C ARG A 96 12.21 -2.32 -6.63
N THR A 97 11.34 -1.68 -7.41
CA THR A 97 11.72 -0.51 -8.21
C THR A 97 12.15 0.68 -7.35
N LEU A 98 11.52 0.91 -6.19
CA LEU A 98 11.93 1.98 -5.28
C LEU A 98 13.26 1.70 -4.58
N ILE A 99 13.53 0.44 -4.24
CA ILE A 99 14.83 0.02 -3.70
C ILE A 99 15.90 0.19 -4.79
N ASP A 100 15.67 -0.32 -6.00
CA ASP A 100 16.62 -0.25 -7.11
C ASP A 100 16.86 1.22 -7.54
N SER A 101 15.81 2.03 -7.63
CA SER A 101 15.93 3.46 -7.96
C SER A 101 16.53 4.28 -6.83
N GLY A 102 16.29 3.90 -5.57
CA GLY A 102 16.84 4.54 -4.39
C GLY A 102 18.33 4.24 -4.22
N VAL A 103 18.73 2.98 -4.43
CA VAL A 103 20.14 2.54 -4.45
C VAL A 103 20.88 3.22 -5.60
N SER A 104 20.32 3.21 -6.81
CA SER A 104 20.96 3.85 -7.97
C SER A 104 21.14 5.36 -7.77
N LYS A 105 20.15 6.07 -7.21
CA LYS A 105 20.32 7.50 -6.85
C LYS A 105 21.32 7.73 -5.73
N ALA A 106 21.41 6.83 -4.75
CA ALA A 106 22.38 6.94 -3.67
C ALA A 106 23.82 6.67 -4.17
N GLU A 107 23.98 5.69 -5.06
CA GLU A 107 25.25 5.39 -5.74
C GLU A 107 25.71 6.54 -6.63
N ASP A 108 24.79 7.17 -7.38
CA ASP A 108 25.09 8.36 -8.19
C ASP A 108 25.57 9.54 -7.31
N ILE A 109 24.91 9.78 -6.17
CA ILE A 109 25.29 10.85 -5.23
C ILE A 109 26.63 10.54 -4.54
N ALA A 110 26.84 9.29 -4.14
CA ALA A 110 28.09 8.85 -3.54
C ALA A 110 29.26 8.92 -4.53
N GLY A 111 29.04 8.52 -5.78
CA GLY A 111 30.01 8.60 -6.88
C GLY A 111 30.40 10.05 -7.17
N ALA A 112 29.42 10.94 -7.30
CA ALA A 112 29.66 12.37 -7.51
C ALA A 112 30.43 13.02 -6.35
N THR A 113 30.14 12.62 -5.10
CA THR A 113 30.83 13.14 -3.91
C THR A 113 32.28 12.67 -3.87
N ARG A 114 32.54 11.40 -4.21
CA ARG A 114 33.89 10.83 -4.25
C ARG A 114 34.75 11.46 -5.33
N ASP A 115 34.18 11.73 -6.50
CA ASP A 115 34.88 12.39 -7.62
C ASP A 115 35.25 13.85 -7.27
N LEU A 116 34.35 14.55 -6.55
CA LEU A 116 34.63 15.89 -6.02
C LEU A 116 35.75 15.87 -4.97
N PHE A 117 35.72 14.90 -4.05
CA PHE A 117 36.73 14.77 -2.99
C PHE A 117 38.12 14.43 -3.56
N GLY A 118 38.17 13.58 -4.59
CA GLY A 118 39.40 13.29 -5.34
C GLY A 118 39.99 14.55 -5.98
N LYS A 119 39.16 15.40 -6.60
CA LYS A 119 39.59 16.66 -7.25
C LYS A 119 40.01 17.76 -6.27
N ILE A 120 39.54 17.73 -5.02
CA ILE A 120 39.89 18.72 -3.98
C ILE A 120 41.14 18.29 -3.18
N SER A 121 41.48 17.00 -3.18
CA SER A 121 42.66 16.46 -2.48
C SER A 121 44.08 16.91 -2.92
N PRO A 122 44.35 17.53 -4.10
CA PRO A 122 45.73 17.87 -4.49
C PRO A 122 46.39 18.97 -3.62
N TRP A 123 45.65 19.72 -2.82
CA TRP A 123 46.14 20.93 -2.14
C TRP A 123 46.58 20.74 -0.68
N ARG A 124 46.49 19.53 -0.10
CA ARG A 124 46.84 19.26 1.31
C ARG A 124 48.17 18.49 1.51
N MET A 125 49.19 18.80 0.70
CA MET A 125 50.55 18.24 0.85
C MET A 125 51.66 19.30 0.66
N LYS A 126 51.33 20.59 0.85
CA LYS A 126 52.32 21.68 0.75
C LYS A 126 52.24 22.63 1.95
N GLU A 127 52.32 22.09 3.16
CA GLU A 127 52.55 22.89 4.38
C GLU A 127 53.45 22.15 5.38
N GLU A 128 54.58 21.59 4.94
CA GLU A 128 55.70 21.29 5.87
C GLU A 128 57.04 21.47 5.12
N GLU A 129 57.56 22.69 5.08
CA GLU A 129 59.00 22.94 4.91
C GLU A 129 59.54 23.64 6.18
N PRO A 130 60.43 23.01 6.96
CA PRO A 130 61.03 23.64 8.12
C PRO A 130 62.09 24.66 7.68
N VAL A 131 61.93 25.89 8.18
CA VAL A 131 62.90 26.98 8.05
C VAL A 131 64.24 26.58 8.67
N THR A 132 65.26 26.38 7.82
CA THR A 132 66.67 26.41 8.21
C THR A 132 67.33 27.66 7.65
N ARG A 133 67.82 28.54 8.53
CA ARG A 133 68.87 29.53 8.22
C ARG A 133 69.81 29.64 9.43
N PRO A 134 71.14 29.56 9.25
CA PRO A 134 72.07 30.36 10.04
C PRO A 134 72.09 31.82 9.55
#